data_AF-A0A972QIR1-F1
#
_entry.id   AF-A0A972QIR1-F1
#
_cell.length_a   1.000
_cell.length_b   1.000
_cell.length_c   1.000
_cell.angle_alpha   90.00
_cell.angle_beta   90.00
_cell.angle_gamma   90.00
#
_symmetry.space_group_name_H-M   'P 1'
#
loop_
_entity.id
_entity.type
_entity.pdbx_description
1 polymer ?
#
loop_
_entity_poly.entity_id
_entity_poly.type
_entity_poly.pdbx_seq_one_letter_code
_entity_poly.pdbx_strand_id
1 'polypeptide(L)'
;MKLNKKNIIKLICIVWVIFWVNFILRELFFKGRLFRDYKELIFKNEELRKSFVYGINFYSLLKLAQKELPESATFSLVGVERLSLDYRRAVYYLYPLLESEKADYLLVYKKYGFVKNGYKKIVAVDRETFILKRI
;
A
#
# COMPACT_ATOMS: atom_id res chain seq x y z
N MET A 1 31.19 54.80 1.99
CA MET A 1 29.79 54.46 2.32
C MET A 1 29.80 53.35 3.38
N LYS A 2 29.68 53.68 4.68
CA LYS A 2 29.73 52.69 5.77
C LYS A 2 28.43 51.89 5.75
N LEU A 3 28.46 50.62 5.32
CA LEU A 3 27.30 49.75 5.45
C LEU A 3 26.95 49.58 6.93
N ASN A 4 25.76 50.05 7.30
CA ASN A 4 25.25 49.95 8.65
C ASN A 4 24.98 48.47 8.95
N LYS A 5 25.60 47.89 10.01
CA LYS A 5 25.51 46.46 10.34
C LYS A 5 24.07 45.93 10.40
N LYS A 6 23.12 46.78 10.80
CA LYS A 6 21.68 46.48 10.83
C LYS A 6 21.09 46.19 9.44
N ASN A 7 21.58 46.87 8.40
CA ASN A 7 21.11 46.68 7.02
C ASN A 7 21.61 45.36 6.43
N ILE A 8 22.81 44.92 6.82
CA ILE A 8 23.40 43.65 6.38
C ILE A 8 22.60 42.47 6.97
N ILE A 9 22.30 42.51 8.28
CA ILE A 9 21.52 41.46 8.94
C ILE A 9 20.12 41.35 8.35
N LYS A 10 19.48 42.50 8.08
CA LYS A 10 18.15 42.54 7.45
C LYS A 10 18.16 41.91 6.06
N LEU A 11 19.20 42.17 5.26
CA LEU A 11 19.39 41.56 3.95
C LEU A 11 19.55 40.03 4.04
N ILE A 12 20.37 39.55 4.99
CA ILE A 12 20.58 38.12 5.22
C ILE A 12 19.28 37.43 5.62
N CYS A 13 18.49 38.02 6.52
CA CYS A 13 17.19 37.47 6.92
C CYS A 13 16.22 37.39 5.74
N ILE A 14 16.16 38.41 4.88
CA ILE A 14 15.29 38.41 3.70
C ILE A 14 15.68 37.29 2.74
N VAL A 15 16.97 37.16 2.44
CA VAL A 15 17.48 36.09 1.56
C VAL A 15 17.19 34.72 2.16
N TRP A 16 17.38 34.55 3.48
CA TRP A 16 17.11 33.30 4.18
C TRP A 16 15.63 32.90 4.12
N VAL A 17 14.71 33.86 4.34
CA VAL A 17 13.26 33.62 4.20
C VAL A 17 12.91 33.24 2.76
N ILE A 18 13.47 33.91 1.76
CA ILE A 18 13.25 33.58 0.35
C ILE A 18 13.72 32.15 0.03
N PHE A 19 14.85 31.71 0.60
CA PHE A 19 15.33 30.33 0.45
C PHE A 19 14.36 29.33 1.07
N TRP A 20 13.87 29.58 2.28
CA TRP A 20 12.88 28.71 2.94
C TRP A 20 11.57 28.62 2.18
N VAL A 21 11.05 29.75 1.71
CA VAL A 21 9.83 29.79 0.90
C VAL A 21 10.02 29.00 -0.38
N ASN A 22 11.15 29.17 -1.08
CA ASN A 22 11.46 28.36 -2.27
C ASN A 22 11.60 26.87 -1.96
N PHE A 23 12.19 26.50 -0.83
CA PHE A 23 12.35 25.11 -0.43
C PHE A 23 10.99 24.44 -0.17
N ILE A 24 10.12 25.12 0.58
CA ILE A 24 8.76 24.68 0.89
C ILE A 24 7.91 24.60 -0.39
N LEU A 25 7.94 25.64 -1.24
CA LEU A 25 7.21 25.64 -2.50
C LEU A 25 7.71 24.55 -3.44
N ARG A 26 9.03 24.33 -3.54
CA ARG A 26 9.58 23.24 -4.34
C ARG A 26 9.10 21.88 -3.82
N GLU A 27 9.00 21.69 -2.52
CA GLU A 27 8.52 20.43 -1.96
C GLU A 27 7.02 20.21 -2.18
N LEU A 28 6.22 21.26 -2.05
CA LEU A 28 4.77 21.21 -2.30
C LEU A 28 4.44 21.03 -3.78
N PHE A 29 5.09 21.77 -4.67
CA PHE A 29 4.72 21.84 -6.10
C PHE A 29 5.55 20.91 -6.99
N PHE A 30 6.86 20.80 -6.80
CA PHE A 30 7.71 19.95 -7.67
C PHE A 30 7.74 18.49 -7.24
N LYS A 31 7.66 18.18 -5.93
CA LYS A 31 7.59 16.76 -5.50
C LYS A 31 6.19 16.18 -5.62
N GLY A 32 5.11 16.97 -5.62
CA GLY A 32 3.74 16.61 -6.00
C GLY A 32 3.04 15.46 -5.26
N ARG A 33 3.78 14.61 -4.53
CA ARG A 33 3.30 13.41 -3.84
C ARG A 33 2.42 13.79 -2.67
N LEU A 34 2.82 14.75 -1.85
CA LEU A 34 2.05 15.17 -0.68
C LEU A 34 0.65 15.65 -1.05
N PHE A 35 0.51 16.54 -2.03
CA PHE A 35 -0.83 17.02 -2.43
C PHE A 35 -1.66 15.95 -3.12
N ARG A 36 -1.05 15.09 -3.95
CA ARG A 36 -1.77 14.02 -4.64
C ARG A 36 -2.26 12.94 -3.66
N ASP A 37 -1.40 12.51 -2.74
CA ASP A 37 -1.70 11.47 -1.76
C ASP A 37 -2.76 11.96 -0.76
N TYR A 38 -2.68 13.21 -0.27
CA TYR A 38 -3.69 13.80 0.61
C TYR A 38 -5.03 14.02 -0.10
N LYS A 39 -5.02 14.48 -1.36
CA LYS A 39 -6.25 14.66 -2.13
C LYS A 39 -6.91 13.31 -2.45
N GLU A 40 -6.12 12.28 -2.73
CA GLU A 40 -6.63 10.91 -2.89
C GLU A 40 -7.22 10.34 -1.60
N LEU A 41 -6.62 10.62 -0.45
CA LEU A 41 -7.16 10.24 0.86
C LEU A 41 -8.46 11.00 1.20
N ILE A 42 -8.55 12.30 0.90
CA ILE A 42 -9.70 13.12 1.30
C ILE A 42 -10.91 12.89 0.37
N PHE A 43 -10.70 12.82 -0.95
CA PHE A 43 -11.79 12.87 -1.93
C PHE A 43 -12.30 11.51 -2.44
N LYS A 44 -11.66 10.39 -2.09
CA LYS A 44 -12.08 9.07 -2.58
C LYS A 44 -13.01 8.34 -1.60
N ASN A 45 -13.93 7.55 -2.16
CA ASN A 45 -14.82 6.62 -1.43
C ASN A 45 -14.04 5.71 -0.47
N GLU A 46 -14.70 5.22 0.58
CA GLU A 46 -14.07 4.39 1.62
C GLU A 46 -13.30 3.19 1.05
N GLU A 47 -13.82 2.56 -0.01
CA GLU A 47 -13.20 1.44 -0.71
C GLU A 47 -11.87 1.82 -1.40
N LEU A 48 -11.79 3.02 -1.96
CA LEU A 48 -10.59 3.54 -2.59
C LEU A 48 -9.55 4.00 -1.56
N ARG A 49 -9.98 4.45 -0.37
CA ARG A 49 -9.07 4.69 0.76
C ARG A 49 -8.46 3.37 1.25
N LYS A 50 -9.27 2.30 1.35
CA LYS A 50 -8.79 0.95 1.70
C LYS A 50 -7.80 0.43 0.66
N SER A 51 -8.09 0.55 -0.64
CA SER A 51 -7.15 0.11 -1.67
C SER A 51 -5.83 0.91 -1.69
N PHE A 52 -5.86 2.19 -1.32
CA PHE A 52 -4.65 3.00 -1.16
C PHE A 52 -3.80 2.55 0.04
N VAL A 53 -4.43 2.31 1.20
CA VAL A 53 -3.73 1.90 2.44
C VAL A 53 -3.10 0.51 2.34
N TYR A 54 -3.77 -0.43 1.66
CA TYR A 54 -3.31 -1.81 1.50
C TYR A 54 -2.43 -2.01 0.26
N GLY A 55 -2.47 -1.07 -0.69
CA GLY A 55 -1.98 -1.27 -2.05
C GLY A 55 -3.01 -1.95 -2.93
N ILE A 56 -3.21 -1.40 -4.14
CA ILE A 56 -4.32 -1.74 -5.05
C ILE A 56 -4.43 -3.26 -5.28
N ASN A 57 -3.34 -3.90 -5.69
CA ASN A 57 -3.37 -5.33 -6.04
C ASN A 57 -3.57 -6.24 -4.82
N PHE A 58 -3.09 -5.82 -3.64
CA PHE A 58 -3.26 -6.60 -2.41
C PHE A 58 -4.72 -6.55 -1.97
N TYR A 59 -5.30 -5.36 -1.96
CA TYR A 59 -6.73 -5.18 -1.68
C TYR A 59 -7.60 -5.96 -2.68
N SER A 60 -7.27 -5.92 -3.97
CA SER A 60 -7.97 -6.72 -4.99
C SER A 60 -7.87 -8.22 -4.73
N LEU A 61 -6.71 -8.73 -4.28
CA LEU A 61 -6.54 -10.13 -3.91
C LEU A 61 -7.45 -10.50 -2.73
N LEU A 62 -7.48 -9.68 -1.68
CA LEU A 62 -8.31 -9.93 -0.50
C LEU A 62 -9.80 -9.90 -0.84
N LYS A 63 -10.23 -8.93 -1.66
CA LYS A 63 -11.61 -8.82 -2.14
C LYS A 63 -12.02 -10.03 -2.99
N LEU A 64 -11.13 -10.50 -3.87
CA LEU A 64 -11.37 -11.72 -4.62
C LEU A 64 -11.45 -12.94 -3.71
N ALA A 65 -10.57 -13.04 -2.72
CA ALA A 65 -10.59 -14.15 -1.78
C ALA A 65 -11.92 -14.21 -1.01
N GLN A 66 -12.40 -13.07 -0.50
CA GLN A 66 -13.68 -12.99 0.20
C GLN A 66 -14.88 -13.38 -0.67
N LYS A 67 -14.80 -13.16 -1.99
CA LYS A 67 -15.87 -13.49 -2.93
C LYS A 67 -15.86 -14.96 -3.37
N GLU A 68 -14.67 -15.52 -3.57
CA GLU A 68 -14.48 -16.82 -4.22
C GLU A 68 -14.26 -17.98 -3.23
N LEU A 69 -13.82 -17.69 -2.00
CA LEU A 69 -13.60 -18.73 -0.99
C LEU A 69 -14.90 -19.03 -0.22
N PRO A 70 -15.22 -20.31 0.00
CA PRO A 70 -16.28 -20.72 0.93
C PRO A 70 -15.99 -20.25 2.36
N GLU A 71 -17.00 -19.90 3.15
CA GLU A 71 -16.84 -19.41 4.53
C GLU A 71 -16.08 -20.37 5.46
N SER A 72 -16.16 -21.69 5.21
CA SER A 72 -15.46 -22.73 5.97
C SER A 72 -14.04 -23.04 5.46
N ALA A 73 -13.59 -22.36 4.40
CA ALA A 73 -12.31 -22.64 3.79
C ALA A 73 -11.14 -22.15 4.65
N THR A 74 -10.04 -22.90 4.59
CA THR A 74 -8.79 -22.47 5.19
C THR A 74 -7.87 -21.81 4.15
N PHE A 75 -7.19 -20.73 4.54
CA PHE A 75 -6.29 -19.99 3.65
C PHE A 75 -4.87 -19.86 4.22
N SER A 76 -3.91 -19.58 3.33
CA SER A 76 -2.56 -19.16 3.72
C SER A 76 -2.05 -18.10 2.74
N LEU A 77 -1.41 -17.06 3.27
CA LEU A 77 -0.81 -15.99 2.48
C LEU A 77 0.62 -16.36 2.06
N VAL A 78 0.92 -16.19 0.78
CA VAL A 78 2.23 -16.44 0.19
C VAL A 78 2.78 -15.15 -0.40
N GLY A 79 4.02 -14.81 -0.06
CA GLY A 79 4.67 -13.57 -0.54
C GLY A 79 4.45 -12.35 0.34
N VAL A 80 3.73 -12.51 1.46
CA VAL A 80 3.60 -11.51 2.53
C VAL A 80 4.33 -12.03 3.77
N GLU A 81 5.11 -11.19 4.42
CA GLU A 81 5.85 -11.55 5.63
C GLU A 81 4.90 -11.74 6.82
N ARG A 82 4.98 -12.89 7.52
CA ARG A 82 4.03 -13.26 8.62
C ARG A 82 3.92 -12.22 9.73
N LEU A 83 5.02 -11.53 10.06
CA LEU A 83 5.05 -10.53 11.12
C LEU A 83 4.72 -9.11 10.63
N SER A 84 4.49 -8.94 9.34
CA SER A 84 4.15 -7.63 8.78
C SER A 84 2.74 -7.18 9.18
N LEU A 85 2.56 -5.88 9.20
CA LEU A 85 1.28 -5.25 9.49
C LEU A 85 0.24 -5.60 8.40
N ASP A 86 0.66 -5.73 7.15
CA ASP A 86 -0.19 -6.11 6.01
C ASP A 86 -0.73 -7.54 6.16
N TYR A 87 0.07 -8.46 6.67
CA TYR A 87 -0.36 -9.82 6.99
C TYR A 87 -1.49 -9.82 8.01
N ARG A 88 -1.30 -9.13 9.14
CA ARG A 88 -2.32 -9.04 10.19
C ARG A 88 -3.61 -8.44 9.66
N ARG A 89 -3.50 -7.35 8.90
CA ARG A 89 -4.65 -6.70 8.27
C ARG A 89 -5.40 -7.64 7.31
N ALA A 90 -4.68 -8.45 6.54
CA ALA A 90 -5.29 -9.44 5.65
C ALA A 90 -6.03 -10.53 6.43
N VAL A 91 -5.46 -11.04 7.53
CA VAL A 91 -6.13 -12.00 8.41
C VAL A 91 -7.43 -11.42 8.96
N TYR A 92 -7.42 -10.17 9.44
CA TYR A 92 -8.63 -9.50 9.90
C TYR A 92 -9.65 -9.26 8.79
N TYR A 93 -9.20 -8.90 7.60
CA TYR A 93 -10.09 -8.66 6.45
C TYR A 93 -10.82 -9.93 6.00
N LEU A 94 -10.15 -11.08 6.08
CA LEU A 94 -10.66 -12.36 5.59
C LEU A 94 -11.50 -13.12 6.61
N TYR A 95 -11.62 -12.63 7.86
CA TYR A 95 -12.49 -13.24 8.85
C TYR A 95 -13.94 -13.38 8.32
N PRO A 96 -14.61 -14.56 8.43
CA PRO A 96 -14.30 -15.68 9.32
C PRO A 96 -13.38 -16.78 8.77
N LEU A 97 -12.79 -16.61 7.57
CA LEU A 97 -11.87 -17.61 7.01
C LEU A 97 -10.67 -17.83 7.96
N LEU A 98 -10.30 -19.09 8.15
CA LEU A 98 -9.24 -19.46 9.08
C LEU A 98 -7.90 -19.65 8.38
N GLU A 99 -6.85 -19.14 9.00
CA GLU A 99 -5.50 -19.39 8.54
C GLU A 99 -5.02 -20.78 8.96
N SER A 100 -4.37 -21.50 8.03
CA SER A 100 -3.77 -22.81 8.31
C SER A 100 -2.50 -23.03 7.49
N GLU A 101 -1.51 -23.69 8.09
CA GLU A 101 -0.31 -24.12 7.34
C GLU A 101 -0.64 -25.17 6.26
N LYS A 102 -1.71 -25.94 6.51
CA LYS A 102 -2.32 -26.85 5.56
C LYS A 102 -3.63 -26.24 5.04
N ALA A 103 -3.55 -25.03 4.51
CA ALA A 103 -4.69 -24.35 3.88
C ALA A 103 -5.22 -25.01 2.60
N ASP A 104 -6.53 -24.95 2.40
CA ASP A 104 -7.20 -25.35 1.15
C ASP A 104 -6.94 -24.35 0.02
N TYR A 105 -6.71 -23.08 0.38
CA TYR A 105 -6.45 -22.00 -0.57
C TYR A 105 -5.14 -21.27 -0.25
N LEU A 106 -4.40 -20.92 -1.29
CA LEU A 106 -3.19 -20.10 -1.17
C LEU A 106 -3.42 -18.78 -1.88
N LEU A 107 -3.26 -17.70 -1.12
CA LEU A 107 -3.36 -16.33 -1.59
C LEU A 107 -1.95 -15.84 -1.91
N VAL A 108 -1.60 -15.86 -3.18
CA VAL A 108 -0.25 -15.50 -3.66
C VAL A 108 -0.24 -14.01 -3.99
N TYR A 109 0.73 -13.28 -3.42
CA TYR A 109 0.93 -11.86 -3.66
C TYR A 109 2.37 -11.57 -4.06
N LYS A 110 2.57 -10.82 -5.16
CA LYS A 110 3.90 -10.40 -5.68
C LYS A 110 4.91 -11.54 -5.81
N LYS A 111 4.45 -12.71 -6.24
CA LYS A 111 5.30 -13.89 -6.46
C LYS A 111 5.07 -14.42 -7.87
N TYR A 112 5.88 -13.94 -8.82
CA TYR A 112 5.83 -14.37 -10.20
C TYR A 112 6.08 -15.88 -10.33
N GLY A 113 5.22 -16.56 -11.08
CA GLY A 113 5.41 -17.98 -11.41
C GLY A 113 5.36 -18.93 -10.21
N PHE A 114 4.77 -18.52 -9.08
CA PHE A 114 4.65 -19.41 -7.92
C PHE A 114 3.75 -20.61 -8.24
N VAL A 115 4.31 -21.80 -8.09
CA VAL A 115 3.60 -23.07 -8.27
C VAL A 115 3.83 -23.92 -7.02
N LYS A 116 2.79 -24.61 -6.56
CA LYS A 116 2.88 -25.57 -5.46
C LYS A 116 2.18 -26.86 -5.86
N ASN A 117 2.88 -27.98 -5.68
CA ASN A 117 2.34 -29.31 -6.00
C ASN A 117 1.07 -29.59 -5.20
N GLY A 118 0.07 -30.17 -5.85
CA GLY A 118 -1.25 -30.41 -5.27
C GLY A 118 -2.14 -29.17 -5.19
N TYR A 119 -1.79 -28.08 -5.87
CA TYR A 119 -2.64 -26.89 -5.98
C TYR A 119 -2.83 -26.47 -7.44
N LYS A 120 -4.03 -26.01 -7.78
CA LYS A 120 -4.41 -25.48 -9.09
C LYS A 120 -4.78 -24.01 -8.99
N LYS A 121 -4.34 -23.20 -9.94
CA LYS A 121 -4.77 -21.81 -10.06
C LYS A 121 -6.25 -21.72 -10.41
N ILE A 122 -7.02 -20.98 -9.62
CA ILE A 122 -8.46 -20.80 -9.85
C ILE A 122 -8.79 -19.40 -10.38
N VAL A 123 -8.16 -18.37 -9.81
CA VAL A 123 -8.46 -16.95 -10.13
C VAL A 123 -7.17 -16.13 -10.04
N ALA A 124 -7.05 -15.07 -10.85
CA ALA A 124 -5.94 -14.14 -10.83
C ALA A 124 -6.39 -12.68 -10.85
N VAL A 125 -5.70 -11.84 -10.09
CA VAL A 125 -5.68 -10.38 -10.29
C VAL A 125 -4.73 -10.06 -11.44
N ASP A 126 -3.51 -10.60 -11.37
CA ASP A 126 -2.45 -10.42 -12.36
C ASP A 126 -1.54 -11.66 -12.44
N ARG A 127 -0.36 -11.53 -13.05
CA ARG A 127 0.61 -12.63 -13.20
C ARG A 127 1.33 -13.02 -11.91
N GLU A 128 1.36 -12.14 -10.92
CA GLU A 128 2.08 -12.29 -9.65
C GLU A 128 1.16 -12.41 -8.44
N THR A 129 -0.12 -12.10 -8.63
CA THR A 129 -1.15 -11.99 -7.62
C THR A 129 -2.36 -12.85 -8.01
N PHE A 130 -2.51 -13.99 -7.34
CA PHE A 130 -3.52 -14.99 -7.72
C PHE A 130 -3.84 -15.95 -6.58
N ILE A 131 -4.91 -16.73 -6.77
CA ILE A 131 -5.41 -17.71 -5.81
C ILE A 131 -5.19 -19.11 -6.36
N LEU A 132 -4.60 -19.97 -5.54
CA LEU A 132 -4.50 -21.41 -5.79
C LEU A 132 -5.45 -22.18 -4.87
N LYS A 133 -6.06 -23.25 -5.36
CA LYS A 133 -6.91 -24.18 -4.61
C LYS A 133 -6.25 -25.55 -4.56
N ARG A 134 -6.29 -26.23 -3.42
CA ARG A 134 -5.82 -27.61 -3.27
C ARG A 134 -6.65 -28.57 -4.13
N ILE A 135 -5.97 -29.52 -4.77
CA ILE A 135 -6.56 -30.63 -5.56
C ILE A 135 -6.71 -31.85 -4.66
#